data_AF-A0A7S2BII0-F1
#
_entry.id   AF-A0A7S2BII0-F1
#
_cell.length_a   1.000
_cell.length_b   1.000
_cell.length_c   1.000
_cell.angle_alpha   90.00
_cell.angle_beta   90.00
_cell.angle_gamma   90.00
#
_symmetry.space_group_name_H-M   'P 1'
#
loop_
_entity.id
_entity.type
_entity.pdbx_description
1 polymer ?
#
loop_
_entity_poly.entity_id
_entity_poly.type
_entity_poly.pdbx_seq_one_letter_code
_entity_poly.pdbx_strand_id
1 'polypeptide(L)'
;PTGPRPFEFGTPYELMHETLAAESEAYYEKNGVLNLLKRGAATKTAPQRWQDEPTATVGGFDVAVCFESRLFETVTADLLQREPKDFTPLHVICIDTRDTAQDAVTMGTTLLALVQKLEAADLSQELPDTA
;
A
#
# COMPACT_ATOMS: atom_id res chain seq x y z
N PRO A 1 -14.10 6.45 22.40
CA PRO A 1 -12.71 5.93 22.41
C PRO A 1 -11.73 7.07 22.09
N THR A 2 -10.64 7.24 22.87
CA THR A 2 -9.74 8.41 22.78
C THR A 2 -8.36 8.11 22.19
N GLY A 3 -8.11 6.89 21.68
CA GLY A 3 -6.82 6.48 21.12
C GLY A 3 -6.95 5.59 19.88
N PRO A 4 -5.83 5.31 19.18
CA PRO A 4 -5.82 4.45 18.01
C PRO A 4 -6.25 3.02 18.37
N ARG A 5 -6.89 2.34 17.42
CA ARG A 5 -7.30 0.94 17.53
C ARG A 5 -6.34 0.06 16.71
N PRO A 6 -5.35 -0.59 17.34
CA PRO A 6 -4.43 -1.46 16.62
C PRO A 6 -5.10 -2.80 16.29
N PHE A 7 -4.75 -3.34 15.13
CA PHE A 7 -5.04 -4.71 14.74
C PHE A 7 -3.75 -5.28 14.13
N GLU A 8 -3.50 -6.57 14.37
CA GLU A 8 -2.37 -7.26 13.75
C GLU A 8 -2.60 -7.43 12.24
N PHE A 9 -1.52 -7.41 11.45
CA PHE A 9 -1.59 -7.79 10.04
C PHE A 9 -2.16 -9.22 9.90
N GLY A 10 -2.93 -9.45 8.84
CA GLY A 10 -3.67 -10.70 8.65
C GLY A 10 -5.03 -10.76 9.35
N THR A 11 -5.37 -9.83 10.24
CA THR A 11 -6.74 -9.73 10.78
C THR A 11 -7.73 -9.39 9.66
N PRO A 12 -8.80 -10.17 9.43
CA PRO A 12 -9.75 -9.87 8.36
C PRO A 12 -10.46 -8.52 8.53
N TYR A 13 -10.67 -7.79 7.43
CA TYR A 13 -11.37 -6.49 7.48
C TYR A 13 -12.80 -6.60 8.04
N GLU A 14 -13.49 -7.72 7.77
CA GLU A 14 -14.81 -8.00 8.33
C GLU A 14 -14.77 -8.10 9.85
N LEU A 15 -13.78 -8.81 10.41
CA LEU A 15 -13.60 -8.91 11.86
C LEU A 15 -13.26 -7.56 12.49
N MET A 16 -12.40 -6.75 11.84
CA MET A 16 -12.13 -5.39 12.29
C MET A 16 -13.42 -4.55 12.32
N HIS A 17 -14.24 -4.66 11.27
CA HIS A 17 -15.49 -3.92 11.15
C HIS A 17 -16.47 -4.30 12.27
N GLU A 18 -16.72 -5.59 12.47
CA GLU A 18 -17.58 -6.10 13.54
C GLU A 18 -17.11 -5.65 14.92
N THR A 19 -15.79 -5.72 15.17
CA THR A 19 -15.18 -5.29 16.44
C THR A 19 -15.46 -3.81 16.70
N LEU A 20 -15.19 -2.93 15.73
CA LEU A 20 -15.40 -1.49 15.89
C LEU A 20 -16.89 -1.12 15.97
N ALA A 21 -17.74 -1.78 15.18
CA ALA A 21 -19.19 -1.55 15.23
C ALA A 21 -19.77 -1.91 16.61
N ALA A 22 -19.34 -3.05 17.18
CA ALA A 22 -19.74 -3.47 18.53
C ALA A 22 -19.25 -2.51 19.62
N GLU A 23 -18.08 -1.88 19.45
CA GLU A 23 -17.59 -0.87 20.40
C GLU A 23 -18.38 0.44 20.35
N SER A 24 -18.57 1.01 19.14
CA SER A 24 -19.32 2.25 18.94
C SER A 24 -19.59 2.53 17.45
N GLU A 25 -20.62 1.90 16.89
CA GLU A 25 -21.04 2.09 15.50
C GLU A 25 -21.17 3.57 15.11
N ALA A 26 -21.96 4.37 15.84
CA ALA A 26 -22.18 5.78 15.53
C ALA A 26 -20.89 6.63 15.48
N TYR A 27 -19.88 6.31 16.31
CA TYR A 27 -18.60 7.01 16.28
C TYR A 27 -17.77 6.64 15.04
N TYR A 28 -17.71 5.35 14.72
CA TYR A 28 -16.90 4.81 13.62
C TYR A 28 -17.57 4.94 12.24
N GLU A 29 -18.89 5.08 12.18
CA GLU A 29 -19.59 5.56 10.99
C GLU A 29 -19.25 7.02 10.72
N LYS A 30 -19.33 7.88 11.75
CA LYS A 30 -19.11 9.32 11.62
C LYS A 30 -17.70 9.66 11.13
N ASN A 31 -16.67 8.91 11.55
CA ASN A 31 -15.30 9.11 11.06
C ASN A 31 -14.99 8.35 9.76
N GLY A 32 -15.93 7.53 9.27
CA GLY A 32 -15.83 6.84 7.98
C GLY A 32 -15.01 5.54 7.99
N VAL A 33 -14.47 5.09 9.13
CA VAL A 33 -13.63 3.89 9.16
C VAL A 33 -14.40 2.61 8.85
N LEU A 34 -15.68 2.51 9.24
CA LEU A 34 -16.49 1.33 8.90
C LEU A 34 -16.66 1.19 7.38
N ASN A 35 -16.89 2.29 6.68
CA ASN A 35 -16.95 2.31 5.21
C ASN A 35 -15.60 1.99 4.57
N LEU A 36 -14.49 2.44 5.17
CA LEU A 36 -13.14 2.09 4.74
C LEU A 36 -12.88 0.58 4.85
N LEU A 37 -13.22 -0.03 5.98
CA LEU A 37 -13.07 -1.47 6.21
C LEU A 37 -13.94 -2.30 5.27
N LYS A 38 -15.19 -1.90 5.07
CA LYS A 38 -16.10 -2.55 4.12
C LYS A 38 -15.56 -2.52 2.69
N ARG A 39 -14.99 -1.39 2.26
CA ARG A 39 -14.31 -1.29 0.95
C ARG A 39 -13.08 -2.20 0.89
N GLY A 40 -12.28 -2.24 1.96
CA GLY A 40 -11.11 -3.12 2.07
C GLY A 40 -11.49 -4.59 1.91
N ALA A 41 -12.54 -5.04 2.62
CA ALA A 41 -13.07 -6.41 2.54
C ALA A 41 -13.52 -6.81 1.13
N ALA A 42 -14.08 -5.86 0.36
CA ALA A 42 -14.46 -6.10 -1.03
C ALA A 42 -13.25 -6.25 -1.99
N THR A 43 -12.08 -5.72 -1.60
CA THR A 43 -10.84 -5.83 -2.39
C THR A 43 -10.03 -7.07 -2.01
N LYS A 44 -9.86 -7.36 -0.72
CA LYS A 44 -9.10 -8.51 -0.21
C LYS A 44 -9.49 -8.84 1.23
N THR A 45 -9.13 -10.03 1.71
CA THR A 45 -9.53 -10.52 3.05
C THR A 45 -8.94 -9.71 4.20
N ALA A 46 -7.64 -9.42 4.16
CA ALA A 46 -6.92 -8.82 5.27
C ALA A 46 -5.77 -7.90 4.78
N PRO A 47 -5.32 -6.93 5.58
CA PRO A 47 -4.09 -6.20 5.29
C PRO A 47 -2.89 -7.14 5.35
N GLN A 48 -1.90 -6.88 4.49
CA GLN A 48 -0.67 -7.66 4.37
C GLN A 48 0.52 -6.75 4.66
N ARG A 49 1.58 -7.35 5.19
CA ARG A 49 2.83 -6.66 5.46
C ARG A 49 3.85 -7.04 4.39
N TRP A 50 4.49 -6.03 3.79
CA TRP A 50 5.47 -6.21 2.72
C TRP A 50 6.60 -7.18 3.09
N GLN A 51 7.16 -7.05 4.29
CA GLN A 51 8.27 -7.89 4.75
C GLN A 51 7.90 -9.37 4.90
N ASP A 52 6.61 -9.68 5.08
CA ASP A 52 6.13 -11.05 5.25
C ASP A 52 5.87 -11.73 3.88
N GLU A 53 5.83 -10.96 2.79
CA GLU A 53 5.64 -11.49 1.44
C GLU A 53 6.90 -12.24 0.96
N PRO A 54 6.78 -13.43 0.36
CA PRO A 54 7.92 -14.18 -0.15
C PRO A 54 8.72 -13.40 -1.20
N THR A 55 10.04 -13.58 -1.24
CA THR A 55 10.91 -12.99 -2.28
C THR A 55 10.44 -13.31 -3.70
N ALA A 56 9.87 -14.50 -3.93
CA ALA A 56 9.31 -14.86 -5.23
C ALA A 56 8.10 -14.01 -5.64
N THR A 57 7.29 -13.56 -4.67
CA THR A 57 6.16 -12.65 -4.89
C THR A 57 6.66 -11.25 -5.14
N VAL A 58 7.55 -10.75 -4.28
CA VAL A 58 8.12 -9.40 -4.40
C VAL A 58 8.90 -9.22 -5.71
N GLY A 59 9.73 -10.20 -6.08
CA GLY A 59 10.44 -10.23 -7.35
C GLY A 59 9.57 -10.55 -8.57
N GLY A 60 8.25 -10.60 -8.41
CA GLY A 60 7.29 -10.70 -9.51
C GLY A 60 6.68 -9.35 -9.90
N PHE A 61 7.06 -8.25 -9.23
CA PHE A 61 6.60 -6.90 -9.55
C PHE A 61 7.66 -6.14 -10.34
N ASP A 62 7.23 -5.33 -11.30
CA ASP A 62 8.11 -4.40 -12.03
C ASP A 62 8.21 -3.03 -11.33
N VAL A 63 7.13 -2.64 -10.63
CA VAL A 63 7.02 -1.34 -9.96
C VAL A 63 6.38 -1.51 -8.57
N ALA A 64 7.01 -0.96 -7.54
CA ALA A 64 6.46 -0.80 -6.19
C ALA A 64 6.26 0.68 -5.88
N VAL A 65 5.05 1.05 -5.42
CA VAL A 65 4.70 2.45 -5.12
C VAL A 65 4.50 2.63 -3.63
N CYS A 66 5.25 3.54 -3.04
CA CYS A 66 5.17 3.95 -1.64
C CYS A 66 4.46 5.30 -1.55
N PHE A 67 3.57 5.47 -0.56
CA PHE A 67 2.78 6.71 -0.39
C PHE A 67 3.34 7.64 0.69
N GLU A 68 4.48 7.29 1.28
CA GLU A 68 5.15 8.07 2.31
C GLU A 68 6.64 7.71 2.36
N SER A 69 7.48 8.69 2.63
CA SER A 69 8.94 8.58 2.58
C SER A 69 9.53 7.51 3.52
N ARG A 70 9.03 7.34 4.75
CA ARG A 70 9.51 6.27 5.65
C ARG A 70 9.11 4.89 5.16
N LEU A 71 7.95 4.74 4.51
CA LEU A 71 7.59 3.48 3.84
C LEU A 71 8.56 3.17 2.70
N PHE A 72 8.94 4.18 1.92
CA PHE A 72 9.94 4.02 0.86
C PHE A 72 11.30 3.57 1.41
N GLU A 73 11.80 4.20 2.47
CA GLU A 73 13.03 3.77 3.16
C GLU A 73 12.92 2.34 3.69
N THR A 74 11.77 1.99 4.25
CA THR A 74 11.52 0.65 4.80
C THR A 74 11.49 -0.43 3.71
N VAL A 75 10.83 -0.15 2.58
CA VAL A 75 10.74 -1.07 1.43
C VAL A 75 12.10 -1.24 0.76
N THR A 76 12.84 -0.14 0.55
CA THR A 76 14.17 -0.20 -0.06
C THR A 76 15.18 -0.93 0.82
N ALA A 77 15.15 -0.71 2.14
CA ALA A 77 15.99 -1.44 3.09
C ALA A 77 15.71 -2.95 3.09
N ASP A 78 14.43 -3.34 3.00
CA ASP A 78 14.01 -4.73 2.89
C ASP A 78 14.47 -5.37 1.57
N LEU A 79 14.33 -4.66 0.44
CA LEU A 79 14.78 -5.14 -0.87
C LEU A 79 16.29 -5.39 -0.93
N LEU A 80 17.11 -4.55 -0.27
CA LEU A 80 18.55 -4.74 -0.18
C LEU A 80 18.97 -5.99 0.59
N GLN A 81 18.08 -6.54 1.43
CA GLN A 81 18.33 -7.75 2.21
C GLN A 81 17.85 -9.03 1.51
N ARG A 82 17.07 -8.92 0.42
CA ARG A 82 16.53 -10.05 -0.32
C ARG A 82 17.52 -10.52 -1.39
N GLU A 83 17.58 -11.83 -1.59
CA GLU A 83 18.31 -12.40 -2.72
C GLU A 83 17.57 -12.09 -4.03
N PRO A 84 18.26 -11.57 -5.07
CA PRO A 84 17.66 -11.37 -6.38
C PRO A 84 17.22 -12.71 -6.99
N LYS A 85 16.02 -12.77 -7.55
CA LYS A 85 15.51 -13.97 -8.21
C LYS A 85 16.14 -14.17 -9.59
N ASP A 86 16.12 -13.11 -10.42
CA ASP A 86 16.53 -13.15 -11.83
C ASP A 86 17.23 -11.84 -12.29
N PHE A 87 17.61 -10.98 -11.34
CA PHE A 87 18.19 -9.65 -11.58
C PHE A 87 17.30 -8.71 -12.42
N THR A 88 16.00 -9.01 -12.54
CA THR A 88 15.03 -8.07 -13.10
C THR A 88 14.90 -6.86 -12.15
N PRO A 89 15.02 -5.62 -12.65
CA PRO A 89 14.90 -4.43 -11.82
C PRO A 89 13.46 -4.26 -11.30
N LEU A 90 13.33 -4.01 -10.00
CA LEU A 90 12.09 -3.53 -9.38
C LEU A 90 12.22 -2.02 -9.13
N HIS A 91 11.41 -1.24 -9.83
CA HIS A 91 11.38 0.22 -9.68
C HIS A 91 10.57 0.61 -8.45
N VAL A 92 11.21 1.26 -7.47
CA VAL A 92 10.50 1.77 -6.28
C VAL A 92 10.25 3.26 -6.46
N ILE A 93 8.99 3.68 -6.41
CA ILE A 93 8.57 5.08 -6.57
C ILE A 93 7.93 5.56 -5.28
N CYS A 94 8.35 6.71 -4.76
CA CYS A 94 7.68 7.38 -3.65
C CYS A 94 6.81 8.53 -4.15
N ILE A 95 5.52 8.51 -3.78
CA ILE A 95 4.59 9.61 -4.03
C ILE A 95 3.96 10.01 -2.68
N ASP A 96 4.62 10.93 -1.98
CA ASP A 96 4.16 11.41 -0.67
C ASP A 96 2.71 11.89 -0.74
N THR A 97 1.85 11.20 0.01
CA THR A 97 0.42 11.44 0.08
C THR A 97 0.02 11.64 1.52
N ARG A 98 -0.70 12.73 1.81
CA ARG A 98 -1.24 12.95 3.15
C ARG A 98 -2.24 11.84 3.49
N ASP A 99 -2.19 11.34 4.72
CA ASP A 99 -3.06 10.26 5.19
C ASP A 99 -4.48 10.77 5.51
N THR A 100 -5.20 11.13 4.45
CA THR A 100 -6.61 11.50 4.51
C THR A 100 -7.39 10.81 3.39
N ALA A 101 -8.68 10.55 3.61
CA ALA A 101 -9.53 9.91 2.60
C ALA A 101 -9.59 10.72 1.29
N GLN A 102 -9.59 12.05 1.37
CA GLN A 102 -9.67 12.93 0.20
C GLN A 102 -8.40 12.90 -0.63
N ASP A 103 -7.24 12.95 0.02
CA ASP A 103 -5.94 12.88 -0.65
C ASP A 103 -5.72 11.50 -1.27
N ALA A 104 -6.13 10.43 -0.60
CA ALA A 104 -6.06 9.06 -1.13
C ALA A 104 -6.86 8.87 -2.42
N VAL A 105 -8.08 9.43 -2.51
CA VAL A 105 -8.90 9.38 -3.74
C VAL A 105 -8.23 10.14 -4.89
N THR A 106 -7.73 11.35 -4.59
CA THR A 106 -7.06 12.19 -5.58
C THR A 106 -5.80 11.50 -6.10
N MET A 107 -4.97 10.98 -5.19
CA MET A 107 -3.76 10.27 -5.53
C MET A 107 -4.04 8.98 -6.29
N GLY A 108 -5.07 8.21 -5.91
CA GLY A 108 -5.45 6.99 -6.63
C GLY A 108 -5.74 7.25 -8.12
N THR A 109 -6.37 8.38 -8.43
CA THR A 109 -6.64 8.78 -9.83
C THR A 109 -5.35 9.16 -10.57
N THR A 110 -4.49 9.95 -9.93
CA THR A 110 -3.18 10.32 -10.51
C THR A 110 -2.29 9.11 -10.71
N LEU A 111 -2.26 8.19 -9.74
CA LEU A 111 -1.47 6.97 -9.79
C LEU A 111 -1.94 6.05 -10.91
N LEU A 112 -3.25 5.92 -11.13
CA LEU A 112 -3.77 5.16 -12.26
C LEU A 112 -3.22 5.70 -13.60
N ALA A 113 -3.23 7.02 -13.78
CA ALA A 113 -2.68 7.64 -14.98
C ALA A 113 -1.16 7.46 -15.11
N LEU A 114 -0.42 7.43 -13.99
CA LEU A 114 1.01 7.13 -13.99
C LEU A 114 1.27 5.68 -14.39
N VAL A 115 0.61 4.72 -13.76
CA VAL A 115 0.79 3.29 -14.04
C VAL A 115 0.43 2.96 -15.48
N GLN A 116 -0.63 3.56 -16.05
CA GLN A 116 -0.97 3.41 -17.47
C GLN A 116 0.13 3.91 -18.41
N LYS A 117 0.90 4.93 -18.02
CA LYS A 117 2.05 5.40 -18.79
C LYS A 117 3.27 4.51 -18.63
N LEU A 118 3.50 3.98 -17.42
CA LEU A 118 4.59 3.05 -17.14
C LEU A 118 4.40 1.72 -17.89
N GLU A 119 3.17 1.22 -17.97
CA GLU A 119 2.81 0.02 -18.74
C GLU A 119 3.15 0.17 -20.24
N ALA A 120 3.04 1.40 -20.77
CA ALA A 120 3.37 1.70 -22.17
C ALA A 120 4.87 2.02 -22.39
N ALA A 121 5.66 2.09 -21.33
CA ALA A 121 7.07 2.44 -21.37
C ALA A 121 7.97 1.20 -21.32
N ASP A 122 9.17 1.31 -21.89
CA ASP A 122 10.21 0.29 -21.72
C ASP A 122 10.97 0.56 -20.41
N LEU A 123 10.58 -0.13 -19.34
CA LEU A 123 11.18 0.01 -18.01
C LEU A 123 12.55 -0.67 -17.87
N SER A 124 13.04 -1.34 -18.93
CA SER A 124 14.39 -1.92 -18.94
C SER A 124 15.49 -0.90 -19.22
N GLN A 125 15.11 0.29 -19.73
CA GLN A 125 16.06 1.37 -19.99
C GLN A 125 16.38 2.10 -18.69
N GLU A 126 17.68 2.28 -18.42
CA GLU A 126 18.12 3.15 -17.33
C GLU A 126 17.53 4.55 -17.52
N LEU A 127 16.95 5.09 -16.45
CA LEU A 127 16.58 6.51 -16.43
C LEU A 127 17.86 7.31 -16.75
N PRO A 128 17.81 8.28 -17.69
CA PRO A 128 18.97 9.08 -17.99
C PRO A 128 19.48 9.73 -16.71
N ASP A 129 20.78 9.61 -16.44
CA ASP A 129 21.45 10.29 -15.33
C ASP A 129 21.11 11.79 -15.40
N THR A 130 20.19 12.23 -14.56
CA THR A 130 19.93 13.66 -14.38
C THR A 130 21.01 14.18 -13.44
N ALA A 131 22.09 14.69 -14.04
CA ALA A 131 23.15 15.43 -13.37
C ALA A 131 22.65 16.78 -12.80
#